data_AF-A0A3B9KZZ3-F1
#
_entry.id   AF-A0A3B9KZZ3-F1
#
_cell.length_a   1.000
_cell.length_b   1.000
_cell.length_c   1.000
_cell.angle_alpha   90.00
_cell.angle_beta   90.00
_cell.angle_gamma   90.00
#
_symmetry.space_group_name_H-M   'P 1'
#
loop_
_entity.id
_entity.type
_entity.pdbx_description
1 polymer ?
#
loop_
_entity_poly.entity_id
_entity_poly.type
_entity_poly.pdbx_seq_one_letter_code
_entity_poly.pdbx_strand_id
1 'polypeptide(L)'
;PEYVDVNVHPAKTEVRFRDAGNVRGLMIGALRHALAAAGHRASTTVANYALGKVKIEEATSPNLWSVPSAPERQASPSSYYRQPVGPDLDQPLPPSGMETPPPHMHGLSEAPPPIYRHDAAPSARVEPDAGATHGAQPDFPLGVARAQLHETYVIAQTADGIVIVDQHAAHERLVYEDMKRQMAAGGVKRQALLIPDVVELSEDEAARVLERAEELAELGLEIEPFGSGAICVRATPALFGEMDAMGLIRDLADDFAEYDAGLALKERFEEVMGNMACRGSVRAGRRLNGEEMNALLRQMEATPHSGQCNHGRPTYVELKLADIERLFGRRG
;
A
#
# COMPACT_ATOMS: atom_id res chain seq x y z
N PRO A 1 3.25 -12.50 49.44
CA PRO A 1 2.59 -13.51 50.32
C PRO A 1 1.56 -12.90 51.29
N GLU A 2 1.70 -11.62 51.67
CA GLU A 2 0.86 -10.97 52.69
C GLU A 2 -0.53 -10.49 52.21
N TYR A 3 -0.92 -10.74 50.95
CA TYR A 3 -2.16 -10.20 50.36
C TYR A 3 -3.12 -11.25 49.79
N VAL A 4 -2.91 -12.54 50.10
CA VAL A 4 -3.77 -13.64 49.65
C VAL A 4 -4.43 -14.28 50.87
N ASP A 5 -5.75 -14.18 50.98
CA ASP A 5 -6.51 -14.94 51.97
C ASP A 5 -6.71 -16.36 51.45
N VAL A 6 -5.93 -17.30 51.99
CA VAL A 6 -5.96 -18.71 51.61
C VAL A 6 -6.82 -19.45 52.64
N ASN A 7 -8.13 -19.21 52.62
CA ASN A 7 -9.07 -20.06 53.34
C ASN A 7 -9.40 -21.29 52.48
N VAL A 8 -8.43 -22.22 52.37
CA VAL A 8 -8.56 -23.44 51.59
C VAL A 8 -9.22 -24.52 52.45
N HIS A 9 -10.53 -24.64 52.31
CA HIS A 9 -11.25 -25.86 52.64
C HIS A 9 -11.30 -26.72 51.36
N PRO A 10 -11.11 -28.06 51.41
CA PRO A 10 -11.02 -28.93 50.23
C PRO A 10 -12.25 -28.95 49.30
N ALA A 11 -13.30 -28.19 49.62
CA ALA A 11 -14.53 -28.03 48.84
C ALA A 11 -14.72 -26.62 48.23
N LYS A 12 -13.76 -25.68 48.41
CA LYS A 12 -13.79 -24.34 47.81
C LYS A 12 -12.73 -24.24 46.71
N THR A 13 -13.18 -24.18 45.45
CA THR A 13 -12.34 -24.11 44.24
C THR A 13 -11.98 -22.69 43.82
N GLU A 14 -12.34 -21.68 44.61
CA GLU A 14 -12.23 -20.26 44.24
C GLU A 14 -11.29 -19.52 45.19
N VAL A 15 -10.22 -18.95 44.62
CA VAL A 15 -9.31 -18.04 45.32
C VAL A 15 -9.88 -16.63 45.23
N ARG A 16 -10.20 -16.02 46.38
CA ARG A 16 -10.69 -14.63 46.44
C ARG A 16 -9.54 -13.70 46.81
N PHE A 17 -9.23 -12.76 45.91
CA PHE A 17 -8.23 -11.73 46.16
C PHE A 17 -8.77 -10.67 47.13
N ARG A 18 -7.96 -10.24 48.09
CA ARG A 18 -8.32 -9.19 49.06
C ARG A 18 -8.66 -7.86 48.38
N ASP A 19 -8.00 -7.58 47.26
CA ASP A 19 -8.25 -6.42 46.40
C ASP A 19 -8.38 -6.88 44.94
N ALA A 20 -9.56 -7.43 44.63
CA ALA A 20 -9.86 -7.92 43.28
C ALA A 20 -9.82 -6.80 42.22
N GLY A 21 -10.09 -5.55 42.61
CA GLY A 21 -10.06 -4.39 41.71
C GLY A 21 -8.63 -4.09 41.24
N ASN A 22 -7.67 -4.08 42.16
CA ASN A 22 -6.28 -3.80 41.84
C ASN A 22 -5.62 -4.96 41.06
N VAL A 23 -5.91 -6.22 41.42
CA VAL A 23 -5.42 -7.38 40.64
C VAL A 23 -5.98 -7.37 39.22
N ARG A 24 -7.29 -7.09 39.05
CA ARG A 24 -7.90 -6.91 37.74
C ARG A 24 -7.28 -5.74 36.98
N GLY A 25 -7.05 -4.60 37.64
CA GLY A 25 -6.41 -3.43 37.04
C GLY A 25 -4.99 -3.73 36.57
N LEU A 26 -4.20 -4.45 37.36
CA LEU A 26 -2.85 -4.90 37.00
C LEU A 26 -2.88 -5.86 35.81
N MET A 27 -3.78 -6.85 35.81
CA MET A 27 -3.92 -7.79 34.69
C MET A 27 -4.35 -7.08 33.41
N ILE A 28 -5.34 -6.20 33.47
CA ILE A 28 -5.80 -5.40 32.33
C ILE A 28 -4.67 -4.48 31.84
N GLY A 29 -3.95 -3.82 32.75
CA GLY A 29 -2.82 -2.95 32.43
C GLY A 29 -1.68 -3.71 31.76
N ALA A 30 -1.30 -4.87 32.29
CA ALA A 30 -0.27 -5.73 31.71
C ALA A 30 -0.66 -6.28 30.35
N LEU A 31 -1.92 -6.72 30.18
CA LEU A 31 -2.44 -7.18 28.89
C LEU A 31 -2.50 -6.04 27.87
N ARG A 32 -3.00 -4.85 28.25
CA ARG A 32 -3.00 -3.67 27.37
C ARG A 32 -1.59 -3.26 26.98
N HIS A 33 -0.64 -3.26 27.92
CA HIS A 33 0.74 -2.92 27.65
C HIS A 33 1.41 -3.93 26.72
N ALA A 34 1.19 -5.24 26.96
CA ALA A 34 1.70 -6.31 26.10
C ALA A 34 1.08 -6.26 24.69
N LEU A 35 -0.23 -6.00 24.58
CA LEU A 35 -0.93 -5.86 23.30
C LEU A 35 -0.54 -4.57 22.56
N ALA A 36 -0.31 -3.46 23.27
CA ALA A 36 0.20 -2.23 22.67
C ALA A 36 1.62 -2.42 22.14
N ALA A 37 2.51 -3.05 22.93
CA ALA A 37 3.85 -3.40 22.49
C ALA A 37 3.85 -4.43 21.33
N ALA A 38 2.85 -5.30 21.27
CA ALA A 38 2.65 -6.24 20.16
C ALA A 38 1.90 -5.65 18.96
N GLY A 39 1.20 -4.52 19.10
CA GLY A 39 0.52 -3.83 18.00
C GLY A 39 1.49 -3.26 16.96
N HIS A 40 2.77 -3.16 17.32
CA HIS A 40 3.90 -2.87 16.44
C HIS A 40 4.63 -4.12 15.95
N ARG A 41 4.17 -5.34 16.22
CA ARG A 41 4.76 -6.56 15.66
C ARG A 41 3.97 -6.98 14.43
N ALA A 42 4.69 -7.08 13.31
CA ALA A 42 4.23 -7.72 12.09
C ALA A 42 3.64 -9.11 12.39
N SER A 43 2.70 -9.55 11.54
CA SER A 43 2.21 -10.93 11.57
C SER A 43 3.30 -11.90 11.12
N THR A 44 4.19 -12.29 12.04
CA THR A 44 5.17 -13.36 11.82
C THR A 44 4.48 -14.69 11.56
N THR A 45 3.24 -14.88 12.02
CA THR A 45 2.41 -16.05 11.71
C THR A 45 2.00 -16.11 10.25
N VAL A 46 1.65 -14.99 9.61
CA VAL A 46 1.35 -14.95 8.17
C VAL A 46 2.62 -15.16 7.34
N ALA A 47 3.75 -14.55 7.76
CA ALA A 47 5.05 -14.82 7.15
C ALA A 47 5.42 -16.31 7.25
N ASN A 48 5.30 -16.91 8.43
CA ASN A 48 5.56 -18.34 8.67
C ASN A 48 4.58 -19.24 7.90
N TYR A 49 3.31 -18.85 7.77
CA TYR A 49 2.33 -19.57 6.97
C TYR A 49 2.67 -19.54 5.47
N ALA A 50 3.02 -18.36 4.93
CA ALA A 50 3.45 -18.21 3.55
C ALA A 50 4.74 -19.02 3.27
N LEU A 51 5.72 -18.92 4.17
CA LEU A 51 6.95 -19.71 4.12
C LEU A 51 6.70 -21.22 4.24
N GLY A 52 5.68 -21.65 4.99
CA GLY A 52 5.29 -23.05 5.14
C GLY A 52 4.58 -23.64 3.91
N LYS A 53 4.01 -22.79 3.05
CA LYS A 53 3.37 -23.18 1.78
C LYS A 53 4.36 -23.28 0.62
N VAL A 54 5.52 -22.63 0.72
CA VAL A 54 6.64 -22.86 -0.21
C VAL A 54 7.30 -24.20 0.14
N LYS A 55 6.66 -25.29 -0.30
CA LYS A 55 7.36 -26.58 -0.43
C LYS A 55 8.31 -26.45 -1.61
N ILE A 56 9.59 -26.28 -1.32
CA ILE A 56 10.62 -26.73 -2.26
C ILE A 56 10.45 -28.25 -2.30
N GLU A 57 9.77 -28.76 -3.33
CA GLU A 57 9.95 -30.17 -3.68
C GLU A 57 11.45 -30.33 -3.93
N GLU A 58 12.14 -31.06 -3.06
CA GLU A 58 13.41 -31.66 -3.43
C GLU A 58 13.11 -32.59 -4.60
N ALA A 59 13.18 -32.04 -5.81
CA ALA A 59 13.17 -32.79 -7.03
C ALA A 59 14.46 -33.62 -7.04
N THR A 60 14.43 -34.77 -6.37
CA THR A 60 15.30 -35.90 -6.69
C THR A 60 15.04 -36.25 -8.15
N SER A 61 15.78 -35.60 -9.04
CA SER A 61 15.79 -35.89 -10.46
C SER A 61 16.58 -37.20 -10.65
N PRO A 62 15.96 -38.29 -11.15
CA PRO A 62 16.72 -39.41 -11.66
C PRO A 62 17.18 -39.04 -13.08
N ASN A 63 18.49 -38.90 -13.26
CA ASN A 63 19.25 -39.02 -14.51
C ASN A 63 18.55 -38.57 -15.83
N LEU A 64 18.73 -37.31 -16.22
CA LEU A 64 18.38 -36.78 -17.56
C LEU A 64 19.61 -36.70 -18.49
N TRP A 65 20.37 -37.79 -18.61
CA TRP A 65 21.40 -37.96 -19.65
C TRP A 65 20.96 -39.01 -20.68
N SER A 66 19.83 -38.75 -21.34
CA SER A 66 19.40 -39.51 -22.52
C SER A 66 19.18 -38.53 -23.66
N VAL A 67 20.13 -38.52 -24.59
CA VAL A 67 20.08 -37.79 -25.86
C VAL A 67 19.19 -38.57 -26.83
N PRO A 68 18.16 -37.96 -27.45
CA PRO A 68 17.58 -38.49 -28.67
C PRO A 68 18.01 -37.65 -29.86
N SER A 69 18.56 -38.34 -30.84
CA SER A 69 19.07 -37.87 -32.14
C SER A 69 18.03 -37.10 -32.95
N ALA A 70 18.47 -36.01 -33.58
CA ALA A 70 17.66 -35.21 -34.50
C ALA A 70 17.47 -35.88 -35.87
N PRO A 71 16.33 -35.64 -36.55
CA PRO A 71 16.26 -35.68 -38.01
C PRO A 71 15.89 -34.30 -38.59
N GLU A 72 16.90 -33.70 -39.20
CA GLU A 72 16.92 -33.13 -40.55
C GLU A 72 15.60 -32.58 -41.14
N ARG A 73 15.52 -31.25 -41.29
CA ARG A 73 14.66 -30.61 -42.29
C ARG A 73 15.40 -29.56 -43.11
N GLN A 74 15.51 -29.93 -44.39
CA GLN A 74 15.90 -29.22 -45.60
C GLN A 74 15.56 -27.73 -45.63
N ALA A 75 16.55 -26.96 -46.08
CA ALA A 75 16.42 -25.58 -46.49
C ALA A 75 16.69 -25.42 -47.99
N SER A 76 16.06 -24.39 -48.58
CA SER A 76 16.39 -23.63 -49.82
C SER A 76 15.45 -23.87 -51.02
N PRO A 77 15.39 -22.97 -52.05
CA PRO A 77 15.97 -21.60 -52.19
C PRO A 77 15.08 -20.55 -52.90
N SER A 78 15.45 -19.27 -52.81
CA SER A 78 15.45 -18.29 -53.95
C SER A 78 16.33 -17.07 -53.59
N SER A 79 17.55 -16.94 -54.12
CA SER A 79 17.98 -16.13 -55.29
C SER A 79 17.58 -14.64 -55.19
N TYR A 80 18.48 -13.65 -55.20
CA TYR A 80 19.38 -13.28 -56.29
C TYR A 80 20.59 -12.41 -55.82
N TYR A 81 21.80 -12.72 -56.35
CA TYR A 81 22.87 -11.84 -56.91
C TYR A 81 23.29 -10.54 -56.16
N ARG A 82 24.55 -10.08 -56.07
CA ARG A 82 25.81 -10.33 -56.79
C ARG A 82 26.95 -9.66 -55.99
N GLN A 83 28.11 -10.29 -55.87
CA GLN A 83 29.36 -9.64 -55.43
C GLN A 83 30.05 -8.93 -56.60
N PRO A 84 30.73 -7.79 -56.39
CA PRO A 84 31.79 -7.34 -57.27
C PRO A 84 33.18 -7.64 -56.68
N VAL A 85 33.98 -8.22 -57.57
CA VAL A 85 35.40 -8.52 -57.52
C VAL A 85 36.21 -7.22 -57.39
N GLY A 86 37.19 -7.19 -56.48
CA GLY A 86 38.18 -6.12 -56.40
C GLY A 86 39.39 -6.39 -57.30
N PRO A 87 39.96 -5.33 -57.87
CA PRO A 87 41.40 -5.24 -58.19
C PRO A 87 41.97 -3.94 -57.60
N ASP A 88 43.24 -3.70 -57.37
CA ASP A 88 44.51 -4.44 -57.35
C ASP A 88 45.47 -3.46 -56.62
N LEU A 89 46.30 -3.95 -55.71
CA LEU A 89 47.18 -3.13 -54.87
C LEU A 89 48.57 -3.10 -55.51
N ASP A 90 48.77 -2.23 -56.52
CA ASP A 90 50.11 -1.79 -56.93
C ASP A 90 50.03 -0.63 -57.95
N GLN A 91 49.97 0.61 -57.46
CA GLN A 91 50.47 1.76 -58.22
C GLN A 91 50.75 2.99 -57.33
N PRO A 92 51.92 3.65 -57.46
CA PRO A 92 52.31 4.77 -56.61
C PRO A 92 51.71 6.12 -57.06
N LEU A 93 51.39 6.95 -56.07
CA LEU A 93 50.82 8.31 -56.20
C LEU A 93 51.75 9.32 -56.90
N PRO A 94 51.20 10.26 -57.71
CA PRO A 94 51.84 11.54 -57.99
C PRO A 94 51.21 12.71 -57.18
N PRO A 95 51.97 13.81 -56.94
CA PRO A 95 51.60 14.83 -55.96
C PRO A 95 50.76 15.99 -56.51
N SER A 96 50.03 16.61 -55.58
CA SER A 96 49.37 17.94 -55.53
C SER A 96 49.26 18.83 -56.77
N GLY A 97 48.03 19.32 -57.02
CA GLY A 97 47.73 20.47 -57.89
C GLY A 97 46.33 21.05 -57.63
N MET A 98 46.23 22.38 -57.71
CA MET A 98 45.13 23.28 -57.30
C MET A 98 43.87 23.29 -58.21
N GLU A 99 42.74 23.63 -57.58
CA GLU A 99 41.63 24.56 -57.99
C GLU A 99 40.65 24.27 -59.17
N THR A 100 39.36 24.14 -58.78
CA THR A 100 38.10 24.79 -59.31
C THR A 100 37.40 24.30 -60.61
N PRO A 101 36.07 24.58 -60.87
CA PRO A 101 34.87 24.82 -60.03
C PRO A 101 33.57 24.03 -60.54
N PRO A 102 32.28 24.51 -60.46
CA PRO A 102 31.09 23.84 -59.86
C PRO A 102 30.04 23.39 -60.94
N PRO A 103 28.68 23.38 -60.77
CA PRO A 103 27.74 23.14 -59.66
C PRO A 103 26.58 22.15 -60.03
N HIS A 104 26.20 21.09 -59.28
CA HIS A 104 24.91 20.41 -59.55
C HIS A 104 24.18 19.87 -58.31
N MET A 105 22.97 20.42 -58.11
CA MET A 105 21.77 19.96 -57.39
C MET A 105 21.87 18.75 -56.46
N HIS A 106 21.68 18.98 -55.15
CA HIS A 106 21.21 17.94 -54.24
C HIS A 106 19.67 17.97 -54.16
N GLY A 107 19.05 16.99 -54.81
CA GLY A 107 17.66 16.61 -54.59
C GLY A 107 17.46 15.97 -53.23
N LEU A 108 16.24 16.11 -52.72
CA LEU A 108 15.73 15.56 -51.47
C LEU A 108 15.99 14.05 -51.38
N SER A 109 16.94 13.63 -50.54
CA SER A 109 17.11 12.22 -50.16
C SER A 109 16.31 11.93 -48.91
N GLU A 110 15.31 11.05 -49.06
CA GLU A 110 14.47 10.47 -48.02
C GLU A 110 15.33 9.81 -46.94
N ALA A 111 15.17 10.25 -45.68
CA ALA A 111 15.80 9.60 -44.53
C ALA A 111 15.12 8.24 -44.28
N PRO A 112 15.86 7.17 -43.95
CA PRO A 112 15.26 5.87 -43.64
C PRO A 112 14.34 5.99 -42.41
N PRO A 113 13.20 5.27 -42.38
CA PRO A 113 12.29 5.35 -41.24
C PRO A 113 12.98 4.84 -39.97
N PRO A 114 12.72 5.44 -38.81
CA PRO A 114 13.32 5.01 -37.56
C PRO A 114 12.86 3.58 -37.26
N ILE A 115 13.83 2.71 -37.00
CA ILE A 115 13.60 1.36 -36.49
C ILE A 115 12.97 1.53 -35.11
N TYR A 116 11.67 1.27 -34.98
CA TYR A 116 11.01 1.14 -33.68
C TYR A 116 11.58 -0.08 -32.98
N ARG A 117 12.60 0.14 -32.16
CA ARG A 117 13.01 -0.81 -31.13
C ARG A 117 11.89 -0.83 -30.10
N HIS A 118 11.08 -1.89 -30.12
CA HIS A 118 10.28 -2.25 -28.95
C HIS A 118 11.24 -2.73 -27.86
N ASP A 119 11.86 -1.78 -27.15
CA ASP A 119 12.53 -2.05 -25.88
C ASP A 119 11.45 -2.34 -24.83
N ALA A 120 10.86 -3.53 -24.89
CA ALA A 120 10.04 -4.11 -23.85
C ALA A 120 10.92 -4.60 -22.68
N ALA A 121 11.90 -3.80 -22.27
CA ALA A 121 12.63 -4.05 -21.04
C ALA A 121 11.67 -3.79 -19.86
N PRO A 122 11.59 -4.69 -18.87
CA PRO A 122 10.80 -4.43 -17.68
C PRO A 122 11.30 -3.12 -17.04
N SER A 123 10.44 -2.09 -17.05
CA SER A 123 10.77 -0.77 -16.53
C SER A 123 10.49 -0.75 -15.03
N ALA A 124 11.52 -0.98 -14.23
CA ALA A 124 11.53 -0.55 -12.84
C ALA A 124 12.10 0.87 -12.80
N ARG A 125 11.31 1.83 -12.33
CA ARG A 125 11.82 3.18 -12.04
C ARG A 125 12.72 3.09 -10.82
N VAL A 126 14.02 3.24 -11.01
CA VAL A 126 15.01 3.32 -9.95
C VAL A 126 15.22 4.81 -9.65
N GLU A 127 14.79 5.26 -8.47
CA GLU A 127 15.20 6.58 -7.99
C GLU A 127 16.72 6.53 -7.69
N PRO A 128 17.51 7.51 -8.18
CA PRO A 128 18.94 7.53 -7.92
C PRO A 128 19.19 7.65 -6.42
N ASP A 129 20.04 6.77 -5.90
CA ASP A 129 20.43 6.76 -4.50
C ASP A 129 21.19 8.06 -4.19
N ALA A 130 20.57 8.98 -3.46
CA ALA A 130 21.18 10.22 -3.03
C ALA A 130 22.24 9.87 -1.95
N GLY A 131 23.45 9.54 -2.41
CA GLY A 131 24.69 9.37 -1.66
C GLY A 131 24.52 9.11 -0.16
N ALA A 132 24.43 7.84 0.23
CA ALA A 132 24.36 7.42 1.63
C ALA A 132 25.61 7.86 2.42
N THR A 133 25.51 8.99 3.11
CA THR A 133 26.37 9.26 4.27
C THR A 133 26.00 8.23 5.33
N HIS A 134 26.93 7.31 5.65
CA HIS A 134 26.79 6.33 6.72
C HIS A 134 26.94 7.03 8.09
N GLY A 135 26.13 8.05 8.35
CA GLY A 135 25.84 8.52 9.71
C GLY A 135 24.92 7.52 10.39
N ALA A 136 24.98 7.44 11.73
CA ALA A 136 24.14 6.56 12.53
C ALA A 136 22.71 6.52 11.97
N GLN A 137 22.30 5.36 11.42
CA GLN A 137 20.99 5.21 10.83
C GLN A 137 19.96 5.54 11.92
N PRO A 138 19.05 6.50 11.69
CA PRO A 138 17.93 6.67 12.59
C PRO A 138 17.23 5.30 12.72
N ASP A 139 16.86 4.93 13.94
CA ASP A 139 16.15 3.68 14.19
C ASP A 139 14.78 3.79 13.51
N PHE A 140 14.65 3.10 12.38
CA PHE A 140 13.47 3.11 11.51
C PHE A 140 12.90 1.69 11.48
N PRO A 141 11.97 1.35 12.40
CA PRO A 141 11.40 0.01 12.51
C PRO A 141 10.81 -0.53 11.20
N LEU A 142 10.15 0.32 10.40
CA LEU A 142 9.62 -0.04 9.08
C LEU A 142 10.60 0.24 7.93
N GLY A 143 11.80 0.71 8.25
CA GLY A 143 12.88 0.86 7.28
C GLY A 143 12.74 2.06 6.35
N VAL A 144 13.28 1.92 5.14
CA VAL A 144 13.26 2.95 4.08
C VAL A 144 12.57 2.38 2.86
N ALA A 145 11.60 3.11 2.30
CA ALA A 145 10.87 2.71 1.11
C ALA A 145 11.80 2.56 -0.10
N ARG A 146 11.65 1.45 -0.84
CA ARG A 146 12.45 1.14 -2.03
C ARG A 146 11.60 1.07 -3.30
N ALA A 147 10.36 0.61 -3.21
CA ALA A 147 9.48 0.50 -4.35
C ALA A 147 8.00 0.50 -3.95
N GLN A 148 7.16 0.88 -4.91
CA GLN A 148 5.72 0.63 -4.85
C GLN A 148 5.38 -0.45 -5.88
N LEU A 149 4.59 -1.45 -5.51
CA LEU A 149 4.14 -2.53 -6.38
C LEU A 149 2.62 -2.45 -6.58
N HIS A 150 2.21 -2.50 -7.85
CA HIS A 150 0.80 -2.48 -8.27
C HIS A 150 -0.03 -1.35 -7.65
N GLU A 151 0.62 -0.21 -7.36
CA GLU A 151 -0.03 0.97 -6.75
C GLU A 151 -0.72 0.68 -5.40
N THR A 152 -0.44 -0.48 -4.80
CA THR A 152 -1.15 -1.05 -3.64
C THR A 152 -0.19 -1.38 -2.50
N TYR A 153 1.03 -1.82 -2.82
CA TYR A 153 1.99 -2.25 -1.82
C TYR A 153 3.22 -1.36 -1.80
N VAL A 154 3.68 -0.98 -0.61
CA VAL A 154 4.98 -0.32 -0.41
C VAL A 154 5.97 -1.37 0.11
N ILE A 155 7.11 -1.47 -0.56
CA ILE A 155 8.23 -2.33 -0.16
C ILE A 155 9.29 -1.45 0.48
N ALA A 156 9.67 -1.78 1.71
CA ALA A 156 10.69 -1.08 2.48
C ALA A 156 11.79 -2.04 2.91
N GLN A 157 13.02 -1.53 2.94
CA GLN A 157 14.18 -2.24 3.44
C GLN A 157 14.41 -1.85 4.90
N THR A 158 14.43 -2.83 5.80
CA THR A 158 14.80 -2.65 7.21
C THR A 158 16.29 -2.99 7.41
N ALA A 159 16.79 -2.87 8.65
CA ALA A 159 18.16 -3.23 8.98
C ALA A 159 18.47 -4.73 8.75
N ASP A 160 17.47 -5.61 8.88
CA ASP A 160 17.65 -7.05 8.88
C ASP A 160 16.65 -7.81 7.98
N GLY A 161 16.00 -7.12 7.03
CA GLY A 161 15.04 -7.74 6.13
C GLY A 161 14.28 -6.75 5.24
N ILE A 162 13.05 -7.13 4.90
CA ILE A 162 12.10 -6.29 4.16
C ILE A 162 10.75 -6.25 4.86
N VAL A 163 10.06 -5.14 4.67
CA VAL A 163 8.65 -4.95 5.08
C VAL A 163 7.81 -4.70 3.83
N ILE A 164 6.67 -5.38 3.75
CA ILE A 164 5.65 -5.21 2.72
C ILE A 164 4.43 -4.61 3.39
N VAL A 165 4.09 -3.37 3.02
CA VAL A 165 2.95 -2.62 3.57
C VAL A 165 1.81 -2.62 2.58
N ASP A 166 0.61 -2.95 3.03
CA ASP A 166 -0.65 -2.66 2.33
C ASP A 166 -0.99 -1.17 2.52
N GLN A 167 -0.85 -0.40 1.44
CA GLN A 167 -1.06 1.05 1.45
C GLN A 167 -2.49 1.43 1.86
N HIS A 168 -3.49 0.67 1.40
CA HIS A 168 -4.89 0.96 1.65
C HIS A 168 -5.22 0.70 3.12
N ALA A 169 -4.89 -0.50 3.61
CA ALA A 169 -5.13 -0.86 5.00
C ALA A 169 -4.36 0.04 5.98
N ALA A 170 -3.11 0.42 5.64
CA ALA A 170 -2.34 1.37 6.43
C ALA A 170 -3.02 2.74 6.46
N HIS A 171 -3.47 3.26 5.31
CA HIS A 171 -4.10 4.56 5.23
C HIS A 171 -5.40 4.63 6.05
N GLU A 172 -6.29 3.65 5.91
CA GLU A 172 -7.52 3.57 6.70
C GLU A 172 -7.23 3.60 8.20
N ARG A 173 -6.22 2.83 8.63
CA ARG A 173 -5.83 2.76 10.03
C ARG A 173 -5.29 4.08 10.55
N LEU A 174 -4.44 4.76 9.78
CA LEU A 174 -3.91 6.06 10.14
C LEU A 174 -5.01 7.10 10.29
N VAL A 175 -5.96 7.14 9.35
CA VAL A 175 -7.06 8.11 9.40
C VAL A 175 -8.00 7.81 10.56
N TYR A 176 -8.31 6.53 10.80
CA TYR A 176 -9.13 6.13 11.94
C TYR A 176 -8.54 6.58 13.27
N GLU A 177 -7.25 6.33 13.52
CA GLU A 177 -6.60 6.72 14.77
C GLU A 177 -6.47 8.25 14.91
N ASP A 178 -6.32 8.98 13.81
CA ASP A 178 -6.31 10.45 13.87
C ASP A 178 -7.72 11.03 14.13
N MET A 179 -8.77 10.54 13.47
CA MET A 179 -10.15 10.96 13.76
C MET A 179 -10.53 10.67 15.21
N LYS A 180 -10.21 9.47 15.71
CA LYS A 180 -10.44 9.11 17.12
C LYS A 180 -9.77 10.09 18.09
N ARG A 181 -8.54 10.51 17.76
CA ARG A 181 -7.79 11.51 18.54
C ARG A 181 -8.45 12.88 18.49
N GLN A 182 -8.90 13.33 17.32
CA GLN A 182 -9.57 14.61 17.16
C GLN A 182 -10.94 14.65 17.85
N MET A 183 -11.72 13.57 17.76
CA MET A 183 -12.97 13.45 18.51
C MET A 183 -12.77 13.54 20.01
N ALA A 184 -11.75 12.87 20.55
CA ALA A 184 -11.39 12.99 21.97
C ALA A 184 -10.96 14.42 22.35
N ALA A 185 -10.52 15.23 21.37
CA ALA A 185 -10.09 16.62 21.54
C ALA A 185 -11.17 17.66 21.22
N GLY A 186 -12.43 17.25 20.99
CA GLY A 186 -13.56 18.17 20.80
C GLY A 186 -14.17 18.21 19.39
N GLY A 187 -13.87 17.22 18.53
CA GLY A 187 -14.50 17.05 17.21
C GLY A 187 -13.49 17.02 16.07
N VAL A 188 -13.90 16.45 14.94
CA VAL A 188 -13.03 16.35 13.75
C VAL A 188 -13.04 17.66 12.97
N LYS A 189 -11.86 18.12 12.56
CA LYS A 189 -11.73 19.33 11.73
C LYS A 189 -12.42 19.13 10.39
N ARG A 190 -13.19 20.13 9.97
CA ARG A 190 -13.91 20.15 8.69
C ARG A 190 -13.31 21.16 7.70
N GLN A 191 -13.45 20.85 6.42
CA GLN A 191 -13.12 21.70 5.28
C GLN A 191 -14.42 22.05 4.54
N ALA A 192 -14.75 23.34 4.50
CA ALA A 192 -15.90 23.80 3.73
C ALA A 192 -15.65 23.62 2.23
N LEU A 193 -16.69 23.17 1.51
CA LEU A 193 -16.64 23.05 0.06
C LEU A 193 -16.79 24.44 -0.58
N LEU A 194 -16.02 24.69 -1.64
CA LEU A 194 -16.15 25.93 -2.43
C LEU A 194 -17.53 26.02 -3.11
N ILE A 195 -18.00 24.88 -3.59
CA ILE A 195 -19.33 24.68 -4.16
C ILE A 195 -19.94 23.52 -3.39
N PRO A 196 -21.06 23.73 -2.67
CA PRO A 196 -21.76 22.65 -2.00
C PRO A 196 -22.22 21.56 -2.97
N ASP A 197 -22.08 20.31 -2.58
CA ASP A 197 -22.56 19.17 -3.36
C ASP A 197 -24.01 18.86 -2.96
N VAL A 198 -24.90 18.74 -3.96
CA VAL A 198 -26.31 18.36 -3.73
C VAL A 198 -26.47 16.90 -4.11
N VAL A 199 -26.94 16.09 -3.16
CA VAL A 199 -27.16 14.65 -3.31
C VAL A 199 -28.65 14.38 -3.36
N GLU A 200 -29.14 13.94 -4.52
CA GLU A 200 -30.52 13.48 -4.70
C GLU A 200 -30.70 12.08 -4.11
N LEU A 201 -31.77 11.91 -3.33
CA LEU A 201 -32.14 10.72 -2.56
C LEU A 201 -33.67 10.54 -2.57
N SER A 202 -34.18 9.42 -2.06
CA SER A 202 -35.60 9.34 -1.70
C SER A 202 -35.91 10.20 -0.45
N GLU A 203 -37.18 10.57 -0.25
CA GLU A 203 -37.57 11.37 0.92
C GLU A 203 -37.25 10.67 2.24
N ASP A 204 -37.45 9.36 2.30
CA ASP A 204 -37.16 8.54 3.48
C ASP A 204 -35.64 8.44 3.75
N GLU A 205 -34.82 8.29 2.70
CA GLU A 205 -33.35 8.28 2.80
C GLU A 205 -32.83 9.63 3.29
N ALA A 206 -33.31 10.73 2.70
CA ALA A 206 -32.89 12.07 3.07
C ALA A 206 -33.25 12.36 4.54
N ALA A 207 -34.48 12.05 4.95
CA ALA A 207 -34.91 12.21 6.33
C ALA A 207 -34.02 11.42 7.31
N ARG A 208 -33.73 10.15 7.01
CA ARG A 208 -32.93 9.27 7.87
C ARG A 208 -31.51 9.78 8.09
N VAL A 209 -30.85 10.28 7.04
CA VAL A 209 -29.49 10.84 7.15
C VAL A 209 -29.52 12.18 7.90
N LEU A 210 -30.51 13.04 7.62
CA LEU A 210 -30.66 14.35 8.26
C LEU A 210 -30.97 14.25 9.76
N GLU A 211 -31.66 13.20 10.22
CA GLU A 211 -31.86 12.93 11.65
C GLU A 211 -30.54 12.78 12.43
N ARG A 212 -29.44 12.47 11.74
CA ARG A 212 -28.10 12.28 12.32
C ARG A 212 -27.14 13.42 11.96
N ALA A 213 -27.64 14.54 11.44
CA ALA A 213 -26.81 15.65 10.97
C ALA A 213 -25.87 16.22 12.05
N GLU A 214 -26.33 16.33 13.31
CA GLU A 214 -25.49 16.80 14.42
C GLU A 214 -24.33 15.81 14.72
N GLU A 215 -24.62 14.50 14.73
CA GLU A 215 -23.61 13.46 14.94
C GLU A 215 -22.59 13.42 13.79
N LEU A 216 -23.05 13.56 12.54
CA LEU A 216 -22.19 13.67 11.37
C LEU A 216 -21.32 14.94 11.39
N ALA A 217 -21.85 16.04 11.93
CA ALA A 217 -21.07 17.28 12.09
C ALA A 217 -19.92 17.12 13.10
N GLU A 218 -20.09 16.31 14.16
CA GLU A 218 -18.98 15.95 15.07
C GLU A 218 -17.85 15.20 14.35
N LEU A 219 -18.20 14.44 13.30
CA LEU A 219 -17.27 13.73 12.41
C LEU A 219 -16.67 14.62 11.32
N GLY A 220 -17.07 15.90 11.25
CA GLY A 220 -16.60 16.87 10.27
C GLY A 220 -17.39 16.87 8.95
N LEU A 221 -18.51 16.15 8.88
CA LEU A 221 -19.41 16.14 7.72
C LEU A 221 -20.61 17.05 8.01
N GLU A 222 -20.67 18.19 7.34
CA GLU A 222 -21.75 19.18 7.53
C GLU A 222 -22.77 19.07 6.40
N ILE A 223 -24.00 18.72 6.77
CA ILE A 223 -25.11 18.53 5.84
C ILE A 223 -26.31 19.38 6.23
N GLU A 224 -27.07 19.82 5.23
CA GLU A 224 -28.32 20.57 5.40
C GLU A 224 -29.40 20.06 4.43
N PRO A 225 -30.69 20.19 4.78
CA PRO A 225 -31.78 19.80 3.89
C PRO A 225 -31.81 20.65 2.63
N PHE A 226 -32.10 20.03 1.48
CA PHE A 226 -32.29 20.72 0.20
C PHE A 226 -33.57 20.22 -0.49
N GLY A 227 -34.73 20.67 0.00
CA GLY A 227 -36.02 20.09 -0.39
C GLY A 227 -36.31 18.79 0.34
N SER A 228 -37.29 18.00 -0.13
CA SER A 228 -37.71 16.77 0.54
C SER A 228 -36.87 15.54 0.17
N GLY A 229 -36.32 15.50 -1.05
CA GLY A 229 -35.56 14.36 -1.58
C GLY A 229 -34.11 14.69 -1.91
N ALA A 230 -33.48 15.65 -1.22
CA ALA A 230 -32.06 15.91 -1.40
C ALA A 230 -31.40 16.52 -0.16
N ILE A 231 -30.09 16.27 -0.06
CA ILE A 231 -29.21 16.78 1.00
C ILE A 231 -28.12 17.62 0.35
N CYS A 232 -27.82 18.77 0.93
CA CYS A 232 -26.70 19.62 0.55
C CYS A 232 -25.53 19.38 1.52
N VAL A 233 -24.36 19.01 0.98
CA VAL A 233 -23.11 18.85 1.73
C VAL A 233 -22.34 20.17 1.69
N ARG A 234 -22.09 20.74 2.86
CA ARG A 234 -21.43 22.05 3.03
C ARG A 234 -19.95 21.92 3.38
N ALA A 235 -19.59 20.88 4.12
CA ALA A 235 -18.22 20.62 4.54
C ALA A 235 -17.97 19.13 4.71
N THR A 236 -16.71 18.73 4.50
CA THR A 236 -16.23 17.36 4.63
C THR A 236 -15.08 17.30 5.65
N PRO A 237 -14.75 16.13 6.22
CA PRO A 237 -13.66 16.06 7.18
C PRO A 237 -12.31 16.38 6.49
N ALA A 238 -11.55 17.32 7.06
CA ALA A 238 -10.33 17.86 6.45
C ALA A 238 -9.20 16.82 6.31
N LEU A 239 -9.34 15.65 6.95
CA LEU A 239 -8.37 14.56 6.92
C LEU A 239 -8.35 13.78 5.62
N PHE A 240 -9.48 13.75 4.90
CA PHE A 240 -9.64 12.99 3.68
C PHE A 240 -9.15 13.76 2.44
N GLY A 241 -9.12 15.10 2.50
CA GLY A 241 -8.79 15.92 1.33
C GLY A 241 -9.92 15.82 0.30
N GLU A 242 -9.60 15.35 -0.91
CA GLU A 242 -10.62 15.07 -1.93
C GLU A 242 -11.42 13.82 -1.53
N MET A 243 -12.74 13.97 -1.44
CA MET A 243 -13.65 12.91 -1.00
C MET A 243 -14.87 12.86 -1.92
N ASP A 244 -15.32 11.65 -2.25
CA ASP A 244 -16.60 11.42 -2.91
C ASP A 244 -17.75 11.59 -1.90
N ALA A 245 -18.14 12.85 -1.66
CA ALA A 245 -19.21 13.17 -0.71
C ALA A 245 -20.57 12.58 -1.14
N MET A 246 -20.86 12.56 -2.45
CA MET A 246 -22.10 11.99 -2.96
C MET A 246 -22.18 10.47 -2.71
N GLY A 247 -21.10 9.74 -2.98
CA GLY A 247 -21.03 8.30 -2.69
C GLY A 247 -21.13 8.01 -1.20
N LEU A 248 -20.44 8.80 -0.36
CA LEU A 248 -20.54 8.67 1.09
C LEU A 248 -21.97 8.86 1.60
N ILE A 249 -22.68 9.90 1.15
CA ILE A 249 -24.06 10.15 1.61
C ILE A 249 -25.01 9.01 1.22
N ARG A 250 -24.83 8.41 0.03
CA ARG A 250 -25.63 7.25 -0.38
C ARG A 250 -25.32 6.02 0.46
N ASP A 251 -24.05 5.71 0.67
CA ASP A 251 -23.65 4.60 1.54
C ASP A 251 -24.20 4.78 2.96
N LEU A 252 -24.14 5.99 3.52
CA LEU A 252 -24.72 6.29 4.84
C LEU A 252 -26.26 6.13 4.86
N ALA A 253 -26.95 6.48 3.78
CA ALA A 253 -28.40 6.32 3.69
C ALA A 253 -28.80 4.83 3.69
N ASP A 254 -28.04 4.01 2.98
CA ASP A 254 -28.19 2.55 2.91
C ASP A 254 -27.85 1.91 4.26
N ASP A 255 -26.70 2.25 4.84
CA ASP A 255 -26.25 1.77 6.15
C ASP A 255 -27.30 2.06 7.23
N PHE A 256 -27.79 3.31 7.28
CA PHE A 256 -28.81 3.68 8.25
C PHE A 256 -30.15 2.98 8.00
N ALA A 257 -30.44 2.52 6.77
CA ALA A 257 -31.63 1.72 6.48
C ALA A 257 -31.62 0.36 7.21
N GLU A 258 -30.44 -0.23 7.32
CA GLU A 258 -30.26 -1.54 7.95
C GLU A 258 -30.22 -1.45 9.48
N TYR A 259 -29.96 -0.27 10.03
CA TYR A 259 -29.79 -0.08 11.46
C TYR A 259 -31.12 0.16 12.19
N ASP A 260 -31.28 -0.54 13.30
CA ASP A 260 -32.37 -0.29 14.24
C ASP A 260 -32.21 1.13 14.81
N ALA A 261 -33.28 1.94 14.77
CA ALA A 261 -33.26 3.38 15.05
C ALA A 261 -32.74 3.77 16.45
N GLY A 262 -32.50 2.79 17.33
CA GLY A 262 -32.08 2.96 18.73
C GLY A 262 -30.57 2.92 19.00
N LEU A 263 -29.72 2.56 18.04
CA LEU A 263 -28.25 2.59 18.24
C LEU A 263 -27.69 3.98 17.90
N ALA A 264 -26.81 4.50 18.75
CA ALA A 264 -26.17 5.80 18.51
C ALA A 264 -25.10 5.70 17.41
N LEU A 265 -24.86 6.75 16.62
CA LEU A 265 -23.81 6.74 15.59
C LEU A 265 -22.43 6.48 16.21
N LYS A 266 -22.25 6.90 17.47
CA LYS A 266 -21.04 6.65 18.28
C LYS A 266 -20.76 5.16 18.52
N GLU A 267 -21.79 4.33 18.60
CA GLU A 267 -21.64 2.87 18.74
C GLU A 267 -21.27 2.21 17.40
N ARG A 268 -21.57 2.91 16.30
CA ARG A 268 -21.28 2.53 14.91
C ARG A 268 -20.08 3.28 14.31
N PHE A 269 -19.31 3.92 15.18
CA PHE A 269 -18.21 4.80 14.78
C PHE A 269 -17.22 4.10 13.85
N GLU A 270 -16.85 2.84 14.11
CA GLU A 270 -15.88 2.10 13.30
C GLU A 270 -16.37 1.82 11.87
N GLU A 271 -17.65 1.51 11.69
CA GLU A 271 -18.27 1.22 10.39
C GLU A 271 -18.37 2.49 9.54
N VAL A 272 -18.92 3.57 10.12
CA VAL A 272 -19.03 4.89 9.48
C VAL A 272 -17.66 5.43 9.08
N MET A 273 -16.67 5.27 9.96
CA MET A 273 -15.28 5.65 9.70
C MET A 273 -14.65 4.86 8.57
N GLY A 274 -14.93 3.55 8.49
CA GLY A 274 -14.50 2.72 7.38
C GLY A 274 -15.01 3.28 6.06
N ASN A 275 -16.30 3.58 5.98
CA ASN A 275 -16.91 4.13 4.77
C ASN A 275 -16.37 5.51 4.40
N MET A 276 -16.19 6.41 5.38
CA MET A 276 -15.55 7.70 5.17
C MET A 276 -14.11 7.57 4.67
N ALA A 277 -13.32 6.65 5.22
CA ALA A 277 -11.94 6.42 4.80
C ALA A 277 -11.82 5.80 3.40
N CYS A 278 -12.72 4.88 3.06
CA CYS A 278 -12.83 4.32 1.72
C CYS A 278 -13.16 5.40 0.67
N ARG A 279 -14.14 6.26 0.96
CA ARG A 279 -14.63 7.32 0.05
C ARG A 279 -13.74 8.57 0.05
N GLY A 280 -12.99 8.78 1.13
CA GLY A 280 -12.11 9.92 1.36
C GLY A 280 -10.68 9.71 0.90
N SER A 281 -10.34 8.57 0.31
CA SER A 281 -8.98 8.29 -0.13
C SER A 281 -8.89 8.16 -1.65
N VAL A 282 -8.72 9.29 -2.32
CA VAL A 282 -8.11 9.36 -3.68
C VAL A 282 -6.64 8.85 -3.65
N ARG A 283 -6.12 8.45 -2.47
CA ARG A 283 -4.78 7.87 -2.31
C ARG A 283 -4.74 6.35 -2.46
N ALA A 284 -5.87 5.65 -2.46
CA ALA A 284 -5.88 4.21 -2.76
C ALA A 284 -5.62 4.00 -4.26
N GLY A 285 -4.57 3.25 -4.61
CA GLY A 285 -4.23 2.99 -6.01
C GLY A 285 -3.50 4.14 -6.74
N ARG A 286 -3.11 5.21 -6.03
CA ARG A 286 -2.27 6.24 -6.64
C ARG A 286 -0.79 5.85 -6.58
N ARG A 287 -0.02 6.31 -7.57
CA ARG A 287 1.45 6.23 -7.53
C ARG A 287 1.99 7.16 -6.45
N LEU A 288 2.81 6.61 -5.56
CA LEU A 288 3.52 7.35 -4.52
C LEU A 288 4.97 7.60 -4.93
N ASN A 289 5.49 8.78 -4.63
CA ASN A 289 6.92 9.05 -4.75
C ASN A 289 7.69 8.54 -3.49
N GLY A 290 9.02 8.55 -3.56
CA GLY A 290 9.87 8.06 -2.46
C GLY A 290 9.68 8.79 -1.12
N GLU A 291 9.44 10.10 -1.16
CA GLU A 291 9.20 10.91 0.04
C GLU A 291 7.83 10.58 0.65
N GLU A 292 6.79 10.44 -0.17
CA GLU A 292 5.44 10.07 0.25
C GLU A 292 5.39 8.67 0.86
N MET A 293 6.10 7.71 0.26
CA MET A 293 6.21 6.35 0.83
C MET A 293 6.91 6.38 2.18
N ASN A 294 8.03 7.10 2.31
CA ASN A 294 8.71 7.21 3.61
C ASN A 294 7.86 7.96 4.64
N ALA A 295 7.13 9.01 4.24
CA ALA A 295 6.20 9.71 5.12
C ALA A 295 5.10 8.78 5.65
N LEU A 296 4.55 7.90 4.80
CA LEU A 296 3.60 6.87 5.22
C LEU A 296 4.21 5.95 6.28
N LEU A 297 5.43 5.43 6.07
CA LEU A 297 6.12 4.57 7.03
C LEU A 297 6.34 5.28 8.38
N ARG A 298 6.80 6.53 8.35
CA ARG A 298 7.00 7.35 9.56
C ARG A 298 5.68 7.61 10.29
N GLN A 299 4.58 7.83 9.57
CA GLN A 299 3.24 7.98 10.17
C GLN A 299 2.77 6.68 10.82
N MET A 300 2.99 5.52 10.19
CA MET A 300 2.66 4.21 10.74
C MET A 300 3.43 3.93 12.03
N GLU A 301 4.72 4.26 12.10
CA GLU A 301 5.54 4.10 13.31
C GLU A 301 5.04 4.98 14.46
N ALA A 302 4.63 6.22 14.18
CA ALA A 302 4.10 7.14 15.18
C ALA A 302 2.66 6.81 15.62
N THR A 303 1.95 5.97 14.86
CA THR A 303 0.53 5.68 15.10
C THR A 303 0.37 4.38 15.91
N PRO A 304 -0.31 4.42 17.07
CA PRO A 304 -0.61 3.22 17.84
C PRO A 304 -1.42 2.21 17.02
N HIS A 305 -1.19 0.92 17.25
CA HIS A 305 -1.97 -0.17 16.62
C HIS A 305 -1.96 -0.17 15.08
N SER A 306 -0.98 0.51 14.47
CA SER A 306 -0.86 0.60 13.02
C SER A 306 -0.64 -0.74 12.32
N GLY A 307 -0.20 -1.79 13.04
CA GLY A 307 0.06 -3.12 12.49
C GLY A 307 -1.16 -4.00 12.18
N GLN A 308 -2.37 -3.57 12.55
CA GLN A 308 -3.62 -4.28 12.27
C GLN A 308 -4.65 -3.30 11.72
N CYS A 309 -5.34 -3.66 10.65
CA CYS A 309 -6.47 -2.90 10.13
C CYS A 309 -7.71 -3.05 11.02
N ASN A 310 -8.76 -2.28 10.74
CA ASN A 310 -9.99 -2.31 11.52
C ASN A 310 -10.70 -3.69 11.49
N HIS A 311 -10.43 -4.50 10.46
CA HIS A 311 -10.95 -5.87 10.30
C HIS A 311 -9.99 -6.96 10.84
N GLY A 312 -8.92 -6.58 11.54
CA GLY A 312 -7.95 -7.51 12.13
C GLY A 312 -6.91 -8.12 11.18
N ARG A 313 -6.90 -7.73 9.90
CA ARG A 313 -5.83 -8.12 8.95
C ARG A 313 -4.55 -7.33 9.25
N PRO A 314 -3.37 -7.90 9.03
CA PRO A 314 -2.13 -7.14 9.17
C PRO A 314 -2.06 -6.04 8.09
N THR A 315 -1.65 -4.83 8.47
CA THR A 315 -1.36 -3.74 7.53
C THR A 315 0.02 -3.86 6.89
N TYR A 316 0.92 -4.62 7.52
CA TYR A 316 2.22 -4.95 6.96
C TYR A 316 2.70 -6.33 7.40
N VAL A 317 3.57 -6.91 6.59
CA VAL A 317 4.25 -8.18 6.83
C VAL A 317 5.75 -7.95 6.78
N GLU A 318 6.47 -8.59 7.68
CA GLU A 318 7.92 -8.54 7.76
C GLU A 318 8.53 -9.88 7.32
N LEU A 319 9.59 -9.82 6.53
CA LEU A 319 10.38 -10.97 6.10
C LEU A 319 11.83 -10.72 6.48
N LYS A 320 12.35 -11.49 7.45
CA LYS A 320 13.76 -11.40 7.87
C LYS A 320 14.67 -11.91 6.76
N LEU A 321 15.89 -11.38 6.71
CA LEU A 321 16.88 -11.77 5.70
C LEU A 321 17.13 -13.28 5.70
N ALA A 322 17.23 -13.91 6.88
CA ALA A 322 17.40 -15.35 7.01
C ALA A 322 16.22 -16.15 6.40
N ASP A 323 14.99 -15.66 6.50
CA ASP A 323 13.81 -16.30 5.90
C ASP A 323 13.85 -16.19 4.37
N ILE A 324 14.29 -15.04 3.85
CA ILE A 324 14.48 -14.82 2.41
C ILE A 324 15.58 -15.75 1.88
N GLU A 325 16.72 -15.85 2.56
CA GLU A 325 17.81 -16.75 2.16
C GLU A 325 17.36 -18.22 2.11
N ARG A 326 16.54 -18.64 3.07
CA ARG A 326 15.94 -19.99 3.09
C ARG A 326 15.04 -20.27 1.89
N LEU A 327 14.29 -19.28 1.40
CA LEU A 327 13.48 -19.41 0.17
C LEU A 327 14.32 -19.74 -1.06
N PHE A 328 15.59 -19.32 -1.08
CA PHE A 328 16.53 -19.61 -2.17
C PHE A 328 17.45 -20.81 -1.87
N GLY A 329 17.18 -21.59 -0.82
CA GLY A 329 17.98 -22.75 -0.44
C GLY A 329 19.39 -22.39 0.08
N ARG A 330 19.65 -21.12 0.40
CA ARG A 330 20.89 -20.69 1.05
C ARG A 330 20.75 -20.98 2.54
N ARG A 331 21.61 -21.85 3.09
CA ARG A 331 21.71 -22.05 4.54
C ARG A 331 22.56 -20.90 5.09
N GLY A 332 21.94 -20.06 5.92
CA GLY A 332 22.66 -19.11 6.78
C GLY A 332 23.57 -19.81 7.76
#